data_AF-A0AAN6Y751-F1
#
_entry.id   AF-A0AAN6Y751-F1
#
_cell.length_a   1.000
_cell.length_b   1.000
_cell.length_c   1.000
_cell.angle_alpha   90.00
_cell.angle_beta   90.00
_cell.angle_gamma   90.00
#
_symmetry.space_group_name_H-M   'P 1'
#
loop_
_entity.id
_entity.type
_entity.pdbx_description
1 polymer ?
#
loop_
_entity_poly.entity_id
_entity_poly.type
_entity_poly.pdbx_seq_one_letter_code
_entity_poly.pdbx_strand_id
1 'polypeptide(L)'
;MTLTKDQRIANHLEKLPVELHEPILSQLTLRDIIAVAQYAPKGGRLESALEISPAWGKAWPTYCKHKQDLQTLVSLMMPIGSRLYDPTNNALNLTPGQFSRRIARHNIMSDGRDYSFFDATVMKASRNIQKQLRNLSTVTLGFICDEIPLESVAIICPWVMAEADEQSIRQKFLKTMAANCKCGLLSDNSALGPLQTSFIAQHKNLVSRLCEFKHPKKSTPDWTVPQMKAFVDAYTTVQKDLNTRKAQQLQALGAMYKIHHDRLKKPLAPQSPRKNTAHIPQQLDFVAEHVLRIVDIERSLQPRSRQGISRFRYPHASLVPYDWCLNLWYDVMQSNRSVLVAALVGARTGDVEEGLQEAMERPTVDDDVKLPEDITTLLPITYQGLKRFFYSNKFEKDGNLPQEDSMEDKLRVAVSKLPRVMVDPDQNLGISAKFVIHETEALAIGANKTDYMPPFEPREMEWLMAFVKCIEWMEEEFPEAAQRAKQSAAKRLEDEAHLQEELASMEGTARAREIVKASCLM
;
A
#
# COMPACT_ATOMS: atom_id res chain seq x y z
N MET A 1 -22.53 -29.99 -4.76
CA MET A 1 -21.17 -29.49 -4.48
C MET A 1 -20.19 -30.10 -5.48
N THR A 2 -19.37 -29.30 -6.15
CA THR A 2 -18.32 -29.79 -7.05
C THR A 2 -17.12 -30.30 -6.23
N LEU A 3 -16.73 -31.56 -6.42
CA LEU A 3 -15.55 -32.15 -5.76
C LEU A 3 -14.27 -31.39 -6.15
N THR A 4 -13.34 -31.24 -5.22
CA THR A 4 -12.01 -30.66 -5.52
C THR A 4 -11.25 -31.59 -6.49
N LYS A 5 -10.21 -31.06 -7.15
CA LYS A 5 -9.35 -31.87 -8.04
C LYS A 5 -8.78 -33.08 -7.31
N ASP A 6 -8.22 -32.87 -6.12
CA ASP A 6 -7.53 -33.91 -5.35
C ASP A 6 -8.52 -34.95 -4.80
N GLN A 7 -9.73 -34.51 -4.42
CA GLN A 7 -10.81 -35.43 -4.03
C GLN A 7 -11.27 -36.31 -5.20
N ARG A 8 -11.35 -35.77 -6.42
CA ARG A 8 -11.64 -36.58 -7.62
C ARG A 8 -10.54 -37.59 -7.89
N ILE A 9 -9.27 -37.19 -7.76
CA ILE A 9 -8.12 -38.09 -7.94
C ILE A 9 -8.16 -39.22 -6.90
N ALA A 10 -8.33 -38.89 -5.62
CA ALA A 10 -8.43 -39.89 -4.55
C ALA A 10 -9.59 -40.87 -4.80
N ASN A 11 -10.77 -40.35 -5.17
CA ASN A 11 -11.93 -41.19 -5.49
C ASN A 11 -11.72 -42.09 -6.71
N HIS A 12 -10.95 -41.64 -7.70
CA HIS A 12 -10.61 -42.45 -8.87
C HIS A 12 -9.60 -43.54 -8.51
N LEU A 13 -8.56 -43.19 -7.75
CA LEU A 13 -7.60 -44.16 -7.24
C LEU A 13 -8.28 -45.23 -6.40
N GLU A 14 -9.20 -44.87 -5.51
CA GLU A 14 -9.92 -45.83 -4.67
C GLU A 14 -10.72 -46.88 -5.47
N LYS A 15 -11.14 -46.54 -6.70
CA LYS A 15 -11.86 -47.46 -7.60
C LYS A 15 -10.94 -48.38 -8.39
N LEU A 16 -9.65 -48.09 -8.46
CA LEU A 16 -8.68 -48.92 -9.16
C LEU A 16 -8.38 -50.19 -8.34
N PRO A 17 -7.97 -51.28 -9.00
CA PRO A 17 -7.23 -52.37 -8.35
C PRO A 17 -5.93 -51.84 -7.71
N VAL A 18 -5.56 -52.37 -6.54
CA VAL A 18 -4.39 -51.91 -5.77
C VAL A 18 -3.09 -52.04 -6.57
N GLU A 19 -3.02 -53.01 -7.48
CA GLU A 19 -1.87 -53.27 -8.36
C GLU A 19 -1.58 -52.08 -9.30
N LEU A 20 -2.60 -51.27 -9.60
CA LEU A 20 -2.47 -50.08 -10.44
C LEU A 20 -2.12 -48.81 -9.65
N HIS A 21 -2.09 -48.86 -8.31
CA HIS A 21 -1.82 -47.69 -7.50
C HIS A 21 -0.34 -47.28 -7.59
N GLU A 22 0.59 -48.21 -7.42
CA GLU A 22 2.03 -47.89 -7.33
C GLU A 22 2.61 -47.21 -8.59
N PRO A 23 2.27 -47.62 -9.83
CA PRO A 23 2.70 -46.90 -11.03
C PRO A 23 2.28 -45.42 -11.05
N ILE A 24 1.18 -45.07 -10.38
CA ILE A 24 0.70 -43.70 -10.23
C ILE A 24 1.39 -43.02 -9.05
N LEU A 25 1.36 -43.64 -7.87
CA LEU A 25 1.90 -43.08 -6.62
C LEU A 25 3.40 -42.75 -6.74
N SER A 26 4.17 -43.59 -7.42
CA SER A 26 5.61 -43.38 -7.65
C SER A 26 5.96 -42.15 -8.50
N GLN A 27 5.00 -41.63 -9.28
CA GLN A 27 5.16 -40.42 -10.09
C GLN A 27 4.74 -39.14 -9.37
N LEU A 28 3.98 -39.26 -8.28
CA LEU A 28 3.52 -38.12 -7.49
C LEU A 28 4.65 -37.55 -6.64
N THR A 29 4.54 -36.27 -6.28
CA THR A 29 5.43 -35.65 -5.28
C THR A 29 4.88 -35.86 -3.88
N LEU A 30 5.70 -35.67 -2.83
CA LEU A 30 5.25 -35.78 -1.44
C LEU A 30 4.05 -34.85 -1.15
N ARG A 31 4.05 -33.63 -1.71
CA ARG A 31 2.91 -32.71 -1.65
C ARG A 31 1.65 -33.34 -2.23
N ASP A 32 1.74 -33.92 -3.43
CA ASP A 32 0.58 -34.50 -4.10
C ASP A 32 0.08 -35.74 -3.34
N ILE A 33 1.00 -36.53 -2.76
CA ILE A 33 0.66 -37.64 -1.85
C ILE A 33 -0.11 -37.13 -0.62
N ILE A 34 0.37 -36.09 0.06
CA ILE A 34 -0.33 -35.49 1.22
C ILE A 34 -1.73 -35.00 0.80
N ALA A 35 -1.83 -34.32 -0.34
CA ALA A 35 -3.08 -33.76 -0.86
C ALA A 35 -4.10 -34.84 -1.27
N VAL A 36 -3.65 -35.99 -1.78
CA VAL A 36 -4.52 -37.12 -2.12
C VAL A 36 -4.89 -37.92 -0.86
N ALA A 37 -3.93 -38.16 0.03
CA ALA A 37 -4.10 -38.93 1.26
C ALA A 37 -5.09 -38.29 2.25
N GLN A 38 -5.34 -36.99 2.17
CA GLN A 38 -6.37 -36.34 3.00
C GLN A 38 -7.80 -36.81 2.67
N TYR A 39 -8.02 -37.32 1.45
CA TYR A 39 -9.32 -37.79 0.97
C TYR A 39 -9.41 -39.32 0.88
N ALA A 40 -8.35 -40.05 1.24
CA ALA A 40 -8.39 -41.51 1.28
C ALA A 40 -9.33 -41.98 2.40
N PRO A 41 -10.30 -42.88 2.10
CA PRO A 41 -11.14 -43.48 3.13
C PRO A 41 -10.28 -44.24 4.14
N LYS A 42 -10.62 -44.16 5.43
CA LYS A 42 -9.91 -44.91 6.47
C LYS A 42 -10.12 -46.42 6.25
N GLY A 43 -9.05 -47.19 6.17
CA GLY A 43 -9.05 -48.61 5.80
C GLY A 43 -9.37 -48.86 4.32
N GLY A 44 -9.40 -47.81 3.49
CA GLY A 44 -9.63 -47.90 2.05
C GLY A 44 -8.40 -48.45 1.31
N ARG A 45 -8.62 -48.84 0.05
CA ARG A 45 -7.58 -49.39 -0.83
C ARG A 45 -6.45 -48.41 -1.04
N LEU A 46 -6.75 -47.12 -1.18
CA LEU A 46 -5.75 -46.07 -1.36
C LEU A 46 -4.88 -45.90 -0.11
N GLU A 47 -5.47 -45.94 1.09
CA GLU A 47 -4.71 -45.84 2.34
C GLU A 47 -3.76 -47.04 2.50
N SER A 48 -4.27 -48.26 2.29
CA SER A 48 -3.44 -49.48 2.32
C SER A 48 -2.34 -49.45 1.27
N ALA A 49 -2.64 -48.98 0.06
CA ALA A 49 -1.64 -48.86 -1.01
C ALA A 49 -0.54 -47.85 -0.68
N LEU A 50 -0.87 -46.73 -0.02
CA LEU A 50 0.11 -45.75 0.44
C LEU A 50 1.00 -46.31 1.55
N GLU A 51 0.45 -47.13 2.44
CA GLU A 51 1.18 -47.79 3.52
C GLU A 51 2.19 -48.81 2.99
N ILE A 52 1.80 -49.64 2.02
CA ILE A 52 2.67 -50.69 1.45
C ILE A 52 3.47 -50.22 0.22
N SER A 53 3.32 -48.96 -0.20
CA SER A 53 3.96 -48.40 -1.39
C SER A 53 5.50 -48.53 -1.30
N PRO A 54 6.17 -49.18 -2.25
CA PRO A 54 7.63 -49.17 -2.32
C PRO A 54 8.23 -47.76 -2.41
N ALA A 55 7.56 -46.85 -3.12
CA ALA A 55 7.99 -45.45 -3.24
C ALA A 55 7.79 -44.64 -1.94
N TRP A 56 6.66 -44.81 -1.25
CA TRP A 56 6.23 -43.90 -0.19
C TRP A 56 6.07 -44.51 1.20
N GLY A 57 6.12 -45.84 1.34
CA GLY A 57 5.91 -46.54 2.61
C GLY A 57 6.89 -46.10 3.71
N LYS A 58 8.11 -45.65 3.36
CA LYS A 58 9.05 -45.06 4.32
C LYS A 58 8.64 -43.68 4.83
N ALA A 59 7.93 -42.90 4.01
CA ALA A 59 7.41 -41.59 4.38
C ALA A 59 6.10 -41.70 5.17
N TRP A 60 5.36 -42.79 4.96
CA TRP A 60 4.00 -42.97 5.47
C TRP A 60 3.89 -42.87 6.99
N PRO A 61 4.76 -43.49 7.82
CA PRO A 61 4.72 -43.30 9.27
C PRO A 61 4.91 -41.84 9.70
N THR A 62 5.80 -41.10 9.04
CA THR A 62 6.00 -39.66 9.31
C THR A 62 4.74 -38.87 8.94
N TYR A 63 4.11 -39.19 7.82
CA TYR A 63 2.83 -38.58 7.44
C TYR A 63 1.74 -38.86 8.48
N CYS A 64 1.53 -40.12 8.87
CA CYS A 64 0.52 -40.49 9.86
C CYS A 64 0.75 -39.78 11.21
N LYS A 65 2.00 -39.69 11.67
CA LYS A 65 2.37 -39.00 12.91
C LYS A 65 2.07 -37.50 12.87
N HIS A 66 2.24 -36.86 11.71
CA HIS A 66 2.12 -35.40 11.54
C HIS A 66 1.02 -35.01 10.54
N LYS A 67 -0.04 -35.82 10.43
CA LYS A 67 -1.05 -35.73 9.36
C LYS A 67 -1.66 -34.33 9.27
N GLN A 68 -2.17 -33.82 10.39
CA GLN A 68 -2.86 -32.53 10.44
C GLN A 68 -1.92 -31.37 10.07
N ASP A 69 -0.67 -31.43 10.52
CA ASP A 69 0.30 -30.37 10.29
C ASP A 69 0.81 -30.37 8.84
N LEU A 70 1.11 -31.54 8.27
CA LEU A 70 1.52 -31.64 6.87
C LEU A 70 0.39 -31.21 5.92
N GLN A 71 -0.86 -31.61 6.22
CA GLN A 71 -2.03 -31.12 5.48
C GLN A 71 -2.18 -29.60 5.62
N THR A 72 -1.96 -29.07 6.81
CA THR A 72 -1.98 -27.62 7.03
C THR A 72 -0.89 -26.92 6.22
N LEU A 73 0.36 -27.41 6.23
CA LEU A 73 1.45 -26.84 5.42
C LEU A 73 1.14 -26.86 3.92
N VAL A 74 0.52 -27.93 3.41
CA VAL A 74 0.03 -28.00 2.02
C VAL A 74 -1.07 -26.96 1.78
N SER A 75 -1.97 -26.75 2.74
CA SER A 75 -3.03 -25.73 2.63
C SER A 75 -2.51 -24.29 2.63
N LEU A 76 -1.30 -24.05 3.19
CA LEU A 76 -0.64 -22.74 3.11
C LEU A 76 -0.08 -22.45 1.70
N MET A 77 0.00 -23.47 0.85
CA MET A 77 0.45 -23.28 -0.52
C MET A 77 -0.69 -22.67 -1.34
N MET A 78 -0.51 -21.43 -1.80
CA MET A 78 -1.53 -20.70 -2.53
C MET A 78 -1.13 -20.52 -4.00
N PRO A 79 -2.04 -20.69 -4.97
CA PRO A 79 -1.74 -20.35 -6.35
C PRO A 79 -1.53 -18.84 -6.48
N ILE A 80 -0.38 -18.45 -7.05
CA ILE A 80 -0.03 -17.06 -7.41
C ILE A 80 0.23 -17.02 -8.92
N GLY A 81 -0.79 -16.59 -9.68
CA GLY A 81 -0.73 -16.57 -11.15
C GLY A 81 -0.51 -17.98 -11.72
N SER A 82 0.60 -18.19 -12.44
CA SER A 82 1.00 -19.50 -12.97
C SER A 82 1.89 -20.32 -12.01
N ARG A 83 2.24 -19.78 -10.85
CA ARG A 83 3.13 -20.41 -9.86
C ARG A 83 2.37 -20.72 -8.58
N LEU A 84 2.94 -21.58 -7.74
CA LEU A 84 2.42 -21.87 -6.40
C LEU A 84 3.34 -21.22 -5.38
N TYR A 85 2.80 -20.35 -4.52
CA TYR A 85 3.49 -19.95 -3.31
C TYR A 85 3.73 -21.18 -2.45
N ASP A 86 4.99 -21.43 -2.10
CA ASP A 86 5.35 -22.55 -1.25
C ASP A 86 6.15 -22.02 -0.05
N PRO A 87 5.51 -21.85 1.12
CA PRO A 87 6.22 -21.41 2.31
C PRO A 87 7.32 -22.42 2.68
N THR A 88 7.21 -23.69 2.31
CA THR A 88 8.23 -24.71 2.57
C THR A 88 9.45 -24.60 1.63
N ASN A 89 9.39 -23.73 0.62
CA ASN A 89 10.41 -23.53 -0.42
C ASN A 89 10.82 -24.88 -1.03
N ASN A 90 9.84 -25.54 -1.67
CA ASN A 90 9.93 -26.83 -2.33
C ASN A 90 10.31 -27.99 -1.41
N ALA A 91 10.17 -27.86 -0.09
CA ALA A 91 10.50 -28.97 0.81
C ALA A 91 9.47 -30.10 0.75
N LEU A 92 8.22 -29.81 0.36
CA LEU A 92 7.20 -30.82 0.08
C LEU A 92 7.15 -31.25 -1.40
N ASN A 93 7.83 -30.52 -2.30
CA ASN A 93 7.87 -30.85 -3.73
C ASN A 93 9.01 -31.85 -4.03
N LEU A 94 8.97 -33.02 -3.37
CA LEU A 94 9.99 -34.06 -3.49
C LEU A 94 9.42 -35.28 -4.20
N THR A 95 10.18 -35.83 -5.15
CA THR A 95 9.96 -37.19 -5.68
C THR A 95 10.32 -38.25 -4.62
N PRO A 96 9.87 -39.50 -4.76
CA PRO A 96 10.17 -40.57 -3.79
C PRO A 96 11.68 -40.75 -3.55
N GLY A 97 12.47 -40.72 -4.63
CA GLY A 97 13.93 -40.83 -4.56
C GLY A 97 14.58 -39.62 -3.89
N GLN A 98 14.07 -38.40 -4.12
CA GLN A 98 14.56 -37.20 -3.43
C GLN A 98 14.25 -37.23 -1.94
N PHE A 99 13.04 -37.64 -1.55
CA PHE A 99 12.66 -37.80 -0.15
C PHE A 99 13.56 -38.83 0.55
N SER A 100 13.72 -40.02 -0.05
CA SER A 100 14.59 -41.08 0.48
C SER A 100 16.04 -40.61 0.67
N ARG A 101 16.60 -39.91 -0.33
CA ARG A 101 17.95 -39.32 -0.21
C ARG A 101 18.04 -38.26 0.89
N ARG A 102 16.99 -37.48 1.08
CA ARG A 102 16.96 -36.42 2.09
C ARG A 102 16.93 -37.01 3.51
N ILE A 103 16.09 -38.01 3.75
CA ILE A 103 16.08 -38.75 5.02
C ILE A 103 17.45 -39.40 5.28
N ALA A 104 18.01 -40.08 4.27
CA ALA A 104 19.30 -40.76 4.41
C ALA A 104 20.46 -39.80 4.72
N ARG A 105 20.51 -38.62 4.08
CA ARG A 105 21.56 -37.61 4.31
C ARG A 105 21.51 -37.00 5.71
N HIS A 106 20.32 -36.86 6.27
CA HIS A 106 20.14 -36.15 7.52
C HIS A 106 20.15 -37.04 8.76
N ASN A 107 20.14 -38.38 8.61
CA ASN A 107 20.45 -39.31 9.70
C ASN A 107 21.89 -39.13 10.27
N ILE A 108 22.70 -38.27 9.66
CA ILE A 108 24.05 -37.91 10.11
C ILE A 108 24.04 -36.43 10.50
N MET A 109 23.38 -36.07 11.61
CA MET A 109 23.59 -34.76 12.22
C MET A 109 24.87 -34.80 13.05
N SER A 110 25.71 -33.78 12.91
CA SER A 110 27.02 -33.68 13.59
C SER A 110 26.92 -33.57 15.12
N ASP A 111 25.72 -33.36 15.66
CA ASP A 111 25.44 -33.16 17.08
C ASP A 111 24.75 -34.36 17.75
N GLY A 112 24.60 -35.48 17.04
CA GLY A 112 24.02 -36.71 17.59
C GLY A 112 22.50 -36.68 17.82
N ARG A 113 21.80 -35.63 17.37
CA ARG A 113 20.32 -35.59 17.41
C ARG A 113 19.73 -36.28 16.19
N ASP A 114 18.63 -37.00 16.40
CA ASP A 114 17.86 -37.59 15.31
C ASP A 114 17.22 -36.47 14.47
N TYR A 115 17.49 -36.48 13.17
CA TYR A 115 16.85 -35.56 12.25
C TYR A 115 15.38 -35.91 12.05
N SER A 116 14.53 -34.92 12.28
CA SER A 116 13.12 -34.96 11.90
C SER A 116 12.91 -34.14 10.63
N PHE A 117 12.57 -34.81 9.52
CA PHE A 117 12.19 -34.15 8.27
C PHE A 117 11.04 -33.17 8.48
N PHE A 118 10.09 -33.53 9.34
CA PHE A 118 8.96 -32.69 9.66
C PHE A 118 9.42 -31.39 10.34
N ASP A 119 10.21 -31.49 11.42
CA ASP A 119 10.68 -30.30 12.14
C ASP A 119 11.53 -29.40 11.25
N ALA A 120 12.38 -29.98 10.41
CA ALA A 120 13.16 -29.21 9.43
C ALA A 120 12.29 -28.49 8.39
N THR A 121 11.18 -29.10 7.99
CA THR A 121 10.21 -28.52 7.05
C THR A 121 9.43 -27.39 7.71
N VAL A 122 8.96 -27.58 8.95
CA VAL A 122 8.29 -26.56 9.77
C VAL A 122 9.21 -25.37 10.00
N MET A 123 10.45 -25.60 10.43
CA MET A 123 11.45 -24.53 10.61
C MET A 123 11.68 -23.73 9.31
N LYS A 124 11.80 -24.42 8.17
CA LYS A 124 12.00 -23.76 6.88
C LYS A 124 10.78 -22.93 6.48
N ALA A 125 9.58 -23.45 6.69
CA ALA A 125 8.32 -22.75 6.45
C ALA A 125 8.19 -21.49 7.32
N SER A 126 8.44 -21.64 8.62
CA SER A 126 8.44 -20.53 9.57
C SER A 126 9.42 -19.43 9.16
N ARG A 127 10.67 -19.78 8.82
CA ARG A 127 11.68 -18.81 8.38
C ARG A 127 11.29 -18.07 7.09
N ASN A 128 10.69 -18.76 6.14
CA ASN A 128 10.25 -18.12 4.89
C ASN A 128 9.09 -17.17 5.14
N ILE A 129 8.10 -17.56 5.94
CA ILE A 129 6.98 -16.68 6.32
C ILE A 129 7.51 -15.45 7.09
N GLN A 130 8.42 -15.65 8.03
CA GLN A 130 9.08 -14.55 8.75
C GLN A 130 9.90 -13.65 7.82
N LYS A 131 10.57 -14.21 6.80
CA LYS A 131 11.26 -13.42 5.79
C LYS A 131 10.28 -12.58 4.95
N GLN A 132 9.11 -13.12 4.60
CA GLN A 132 8.07 -12.35 3.90
C GLN A 132 7.53 -11.22 4.77
N LEU A 133 7.31 -11.48 6.06
CA LEU A 133 6.92 -10.47 7.05
C LEU A 133 7.92 -9.30 7.10
N ARG A 134 9.22 -9.59 7.06
CA ARG A 134 10.27 -8.55 7.01
C ARG A 134 10.21 -7.65 5.77
N ASN A 135 9.59 -8.13 4.71
CA ASN A 135 9.46 -7.38 3.47
C ASN A 135 8.12 -6.63 3.37
N LEU A 136 7.21 -6.77 4.35
CA LEU A 136 5.97 -5.99 4.38
C LEU A 136 6.28 -4.53 4.68
N SER A 137 5.51 -3.61 4.09
CA SER A 137 5.62 -2.21 4.52
C SER A 137 5.09 -2.01 5.92
N THR A 138 5.61 -0.97 6.56
CA THR A 138 5.13 -0.43 7.84
C THR A 138 3.62 -0.18 7.83
N VAL A 139 3.09 0.28 6.69
CA VAL A 139 1.66 0.53 6.54
C VAL A 139 0.85 -0.76 6.50
N THR A 140 1.27 -1.75 5.71
CA THR A 140 0.60 -3.06 5.67
C THR A 140 0.63 -3.72 7.06
N LEU A 141 1.76 -3.62 7.77
CA LEU A 141 1.85 -4.08 9.16
C LEU A 141 0.90 -3.33 10.09
N GLY A 142 0.74 -2.01 9.92
CA GLY A 142 -0.25 -1.23 10.66
C GLY A 142 -1.68 -1.75 10.47
N PHE A 143 -2.10 -1.97 9.21
CA PHE A 143 -3.41 -2.55 8.91
C PHE A 143 -3.58 -3.96 9.48
N ILE A 144 -2.55 -4.80 9.37
CA ILE A 144 -2.53 -6.14 9.97
C ILE A 144 -2.75 -6.05 11.48
N CYS A 145 -2.08 -5.14 12.16
CA CYS A 145 -2.23 -4.97 13.60
C CYS A 145 -3.61 -4.41 14.00
N ASP A 146 -4.22 -3.58 13.15
CA ASP A 146 -5.54 -2.99 13.41
C ASP A 146 -6.69 -3.99 13.18
N GLU A 147 -6.53 -4.95 12.25
CA GLU A 147 -7.62 -5.84 11.79
C GLU A 147 -7.48 -7.30 12.30
N ILE A 148 -6.29 -7.74 12.74
CA ILE A 148 -6.06 -9.12 13.19
C ILE A 148 -6.32 -9.25 14.70
N PRO A 149 -6.96 -10.34 15.18
CA PRO A 149 -7.10 -10.61 16.61
C PRO A 149 -5.77 -10.53 17.34
N LEU A 150 -5.78 -9.92 18.53
CA LEU A 150 -4.61 -9.67 19.36
C LEU A 150 -3.73 -10.92 19.57
N GLU A 151 -4.35 -12.09 19.66
CA GLU A 151 -3.70 -13.39 19.83
C GLU A 151 -2.85 -13.78 18.62
N SER A 152 -3.31 -13.44 17.41
CA SER A 152 -2.57 -13.65 16.17
C SER A 152 -1.52 -12.56 15.95
N VAL A 153 -1.79 -11.33 16.41
CA VAL A 153 -0.80 -10.25 16.46
C VAL A 153 0.34 -10.58 17.43
N ALA A 154 0.05 -11.23 18.56
CA ALA A 154 1.04 -11.67 19.54
C ALA A 154 2.08 -12.64 18.96
N ILE A 155 1.75 -13.37 17.90
CA ILE A 155 2.68 -14.26 17.17
C ILE A 155 3.74 -13.43 16.41
N ILE A 156 3.36 -12.24 15.93
CA ILE A 156 4.21 -11.33 15.14
C ILE A 156 4.87 -10.26 16.03
N CYS A 157 4.32 -10.03 17.22
CA CYS A 157 4.66 -8.97 18.18
C CYS A 157 6.15 -8.93 18.58
N PRO A 158 6.82 -10.04 18.94
CA PRO A 158 8.26 -9.99 19.27
C PRO A 158 9.12 -9.47 18.12
N TRP A 159 8.69 -9.67 16.87
CA TRP A 159 9.38 -9.19 15.69
C TRP A 159 9.10 -7.71 15.39
N VAL A 160 7.83 -7.28 15.44
CA VAL A 160 7.46 -5.85 15.28
C VAL A 160 8.20 -4.98 16.29
N MET A 161 8.34 -5.47 17.52
CA MET A 161 9.05 -4.76 18.59
C MET A 161 10.57 -4.71 18.37
N ALA A 162 11.17 -5.72 17.72
CA ALA A 162 12.62 -5.80 17.51
C ALA A 162 13.12 -4.96 16.33
N GLU A 163 12.37 -4.86 15.22
CA GLU A 163 12.86 -4.25 13.96
C GLU A 163 12.16 -2.94 13.55
N ALA A 164 11.09 -2.50 14.22
CA ALA A 164 10.54 -1.18 13.95
C ALA A 164 11.48 -0.07 14.46
N ASP A 165 12.26 0.52 13.55
CA ASP A 165 13.00 1.78 13.79
C ASP A 165 12.04 2.96 14.03
N GLU A 166 10.79 2.85 13.57
CA GLU A 166 9.79 3.92 13.63
C GLU A 166 9.01 3.88 14.95
N GLN A 167 9.29 4.85 15.82
CA GLN A 167 8.63 5.02 17.12
C GLN A 167 7.10 5.17 16.99
N SER A 168 6.59 5.67 15.85
CA SER A 168 5.16 5.81 15.58
C SER A 168 4.45 4.46 15.42
N ILE A 169 5.09 3.46 14.79
CA ILE A 169 4.53 2.11 14.62
C ILE A 169 4.50 1.40 15.96
N ARG A 170 5.60 1.49 16.73
CA ARG A 170 5.62 0.95 18.09
C ARG A 170 4.54 1.59 18.94
N GLN A 171 4.32 2.90 18.86
CA GLN A 171 3.25 3.55 19.62
C GLN A 171 1.84 3.18 19.13
N LYS A 172 1.61 3.14 17.81
CA LYS A 172 0.31 2.74 17.25
C LYS A 172 -0.01 1.29 17.63
N PHE A 173 0.99 0.40 17.50
CA PHE A 173 0.93 -0.98 17.95
C PHE A 173 0.65 -1.11 19.46
N LEU A 174 1.41 -0.41 20.30
CA LEU A 174 1.22 -0.43 21.76
C LEU A 174 -0.15 0.14 22.14
N LYS A 175 -0.66 1.15 21.43
CA LYS A 175 -2.01 1.72 21.64
C LYS A 175 -3.10 0.72 21.25
N THR A 176 -2.96 0.04 20.10
CA THR A 176 -3.89 -1.02 19.67
C THR A 176 -3.84 -2.23 20.63
N MET A 177 -2.66 -2.60 21.13
CA MET A 177 -2.51 -3.65 22.14
C MET A 177 -3.12 -3.24 23.48
N ALA A 178 -2.96 -1.98 23.91
CA ALA A 178 -3.52 -1.46 25.15
C ALA A 178 -5.05 -1.39 25.13
N ALA A 179 -5.64 -0.99 24.01
CA ALA A 179 -7.09 -0.95 23.84
C ALA A 179 -7.74 -2.35 23.85
N ASN A 180 -7.00 -3.40 23.49
CA ASN A 180 -7.53 -4.75 23.32
C ASN A 180 -7.04 -5.77 24.38
N CYS A 181 -6.02 -5.45 25.19
CA CYS A 181 -5.60 -6.34 26.29
C CYS A 181 -6.53 -6.17 27.50
N LYS A 182 -7.19 -7.26 27.91
CA LYS A 182 -7.93 -7.34 29.19
C LYS A 182 -7.02 -7.51 30.41
N CYS A 183 -5.72 -7.62 30.18
CA CYS A 183 -4.72 -7.61 31.24
C CYS A 183 -4.58 -6.19 31.77
N GLY A 184 -4.95 -5.92 33.03
CA GLY A 184 -4.99 -4.56 33.61
C GLY A 184 -3.67 -3.76 33.64
N LEU A 185 -2.60 -4.27 33.03
CA LEU A 185 -1.28 -3.64 32.90
C LEU A 185 -1.24 -2.51 31.85
N LEU A 186 -2.19 -2.44 30.93
CA LEU A 186 -2.25 -1.41 29.87
C LEU A 186 -3.52 -0.55 29.92
N SER A 187 -4.47 -0.87 30.81
CA SER A 187 -5.79 -0.23 30.85
C SER A 187 -5.85 1.07 31.66
N ASP A 188 -4.78 1.43 32.37
CA ASP A 188 -4.77 2.66 33.18
C ASP A 188 -4.20 3.85 32.38
N ASN A 189 -5.05 4.38 31.48
CA ASN A 189 -4.73 5.54 30.64
C ASN A 189 -4.63 6.86 31.43
N SER A 190 -5.06 6.88 32.70
CA SER A 190 -5.11 8.08 33.54
C SER A 190 -3.73 8.56 34.00
N ALA A 191 -2.70 7.70 33.96
CA ALA A 191 -1.33 8.02 34.31
C ALA A 191 -0.46 8.49 33.11
N LEU A 192 -1.00 8.49 31.88
CA LEU A 192 -0.26 8.76 30.65
C LEU A 192 -0.35 10.24 30.21
N GLY A 193 0.03 11.15 31.11
CA GLY A 193 0.21 12.57 30.81
C GLY A 193 1.44 12.88 29.91
N PRO A 194 1.75 14.17 29.66
CA PRO A 194 2.73 14.64 28.67
C PRO A 194 4.21 14.25 28.91
N LEU A 195 4.49 13.34 29.83
CA LEU A 195 5.81 12.75 30.09
C LEU A 195 6.12 11.55 29.17
N GLN A 196 5.40 11.37 28.06
CA GLN A 196 5.52 10.21 27.17
C GLN A 196 6.93 10.03 26.56
N THR A 197 7.69 11.11 26.36
CA THR A 197 9.09 11.02 25.91
C THR A 197 10.06 10.65 27.02
N SER A 198 9.85 11.12 28.27
CA SER A 198 10.77 10.82 29.38
C SER A 198 10.49 9.47 30.03
N PHE A 199 9.22 9.05 30.15
CA PHE A 199 8.89 7.74 30.72
C PHE A 199 9.31 6.60 29.79
N ILE A 200 9.06 6.71 28.48
CA ILE A 200 9.54 5.73 27.49
C ILE A 200 11.08 5.79 27.38
N ALA A 201 11.72 6.96 27.54
CA ALA A 201 13.18 7.04 27.59
C ALA A 201 13.80 6.47 28.89
N GLN A 202 13.16 6.65 30.04
CA GLN A 202 13.61 6.13 31.35
C GLN A 202 13.27 4.64 31.54
N HIS A 203 12.20 4.15 30.90
CA HIS A 203 11.74 2.76 30.98
C HIS A 203 11.96 1.99 29.68
N LYS A 204 12.79 2.51 28.76
CA LYS A 204 13.38 1.76 27.64
C LYS A 204 13.96 0.44 28.13
N ASN A 205 14.55 0.44 29.33
CA ASN A 205 15.05 -0.75 29.99
C ASN A 205 13.96 -1.71 30.51
N LEU A 206 12.74 -1.28 30.82
CA LEU A 206 11.69 -2.18 31.30
C LEU A 206 10.98 -2.89 30.14
N VAL A 207 10.75 -2.18 29.03
CA VAL A 207 10.24 -2.74 27.77
C VAL A 207 11.32 -3.58 27.07
N SER A 208 12.59 -3.13 27.11
CA SER A 208 13.75 -3.95 26.71
C SER A 208 13.89 -5.18 27.59
N ARG A 209 13.74 -5.08 28.92
CA ARG A 209 13.84 -6.25 29.83
C ARG A 209 12.69 -7.23 29.67
N LEU A 210 11.46 -6.80 29.37
CA LEU A 210 10.38 -7.73 29.04
C LEU A 210 10.64 -8.50 27.73
N CYS A 211 11.47 -7.96 26.84
CA CYS A 211 11.89 -8.60 25.59
C CYS A 211 13.18 -9.43 25.76
N GLU A 212 14.20 -8.92 26.46
CA GLU A 212 15.51 -9.56 26.67
C GLU A 212 15.48 -10.70 27.70
N PHE A 213 14.58 -10.66 28.69
CA PHE A 213 14.43 -11.76 29.65
C PHE A 213 13.61 -12.94 29.09
N LYS A 214 12.99 -12.79 27.91
CA LYS A 214 12.28 -13.87 27.18
C LYS A 214 12.88 -14.22 25.81
N HIS A 215 13.72 -13.37 25.24
CA HIS A 215 14.41 -13.62 23.98
C HIS A 215 15.92 -13.38 24.15
N PRO A 216 16.68 -14.35 24.68
CA PRO A 216 18.10 -14.39 24.36
C PRO A 216 18.24 -14.44 22.83
N LYS A 217 19.36 -13.98 22.28
CA LYS A 217 19.75 -13.94 20.85
C LYS A 217 19.56 -15.24 20.01
N LYS A 218 18.88 -16.26 20.55
CA LYS A 218 18.39 -17.43 19.84
C LYS A 218 17.23 -17.02 18.93
N SER A 219 17.32 -17.52 17.69
CA SER A 219 16.27 -17.60 16.68
C SER A 219 14.87 -17.29 17.19
N THR A 220 14.18 -16.37 16.51
CA THR A 220 12.72 -16.21 16.58
C THR A 220 12.07 -17.57 16.84
N PRO A 221 11.22 -17.73 17.89
CA PRO A 221 10.66 -19.03 18.24
C PRO A 221 10.07 -19.68 16.98
N ASP A 222 10.46 -20.93 16.71
CA ASP A 222 9.98 -21.66 15.54
C ASP A 222 8.45 -21.69 15.60
N TRP A 223 7.79 -21.06 14.62
CA TRP A 223 6.33 -21.01 14.60
C TRP A 223 5.80 -22.43 14.45
N THR A 224 4.81 -22.79 15.26
CA THR A 224 4.08 -24.04 15.06
C THR A 224 3.25 -23.96 13.78
N VAL A 225 2.86 -25.10 13.24
CA VAL A 225 2.01 -25.15 12.04
C VAL A 225 0.66 -24.46 12.24
N PRO A 226 -0.05 -24.63 13.38
CA PRO A 226 -1.25 -23.85 13.68
C PRO A 226 -1.00 -22.34 13.70
N GLN A 227 0.13 -21.87 14.25
CA GLN A 227 0.48 -20.44 14.27
C GLN A 227 0.74 -19.90 12.87
N MET A 228 1.48 -20.65 12.04
CA MET A 228 1.69 -20.30 10.63
C MET A 228 0.36 -20.19 9.88
N LYS A 229 -0.57 -21.13 10.11
CA LYS A 229 -1.90 -21.09 9.48
C LYS A 229 -2.73 -19.91 9.94
N ALA A 230 -2.84 -19.69 11.24
CA ALA A 230 -3.58 -18.56 11.79
C ALA A 230 -3.07 -17.23 11.21
N PHE A 231 -1.74 -17.09 11.12
CA PHE A 231 -1.13 -15.93 10.48
C PHE A 231 -1.50 -15.79 9.00
N VAL A 232 -1.30 -16.85 8.20
CA VAL A 232 -1.58 -16.83 6.74
C VAL A 232 -3.05 -16.54 6.46
N ASP A 233 -3.97 -17.15 7.22
CA ASP A 233 -5.41 -16.91 7.09
C ASP A 233 -5.74 -15.45 7.41
N ALA A 234 -5.23 -14.92 8.53
CA ALA A 234 -5.46 -13.55 8.95
C ALA A 234 -4.86 -12.53 7.96
N TYR A 235 -3.62 -12.76 7.53
CA TYR A 235 -2.97 -11.96 6.49
C TYR A 235 -3.77 -11.95 5.19
N THR A 236 -4.27 -13.12 4.76
CA THR A 236 -5.07 -13.26 3.54
C THR A 236 -6.37 -12.46 3.64
N THR A 237 -7.04 -12.48 4.79
CA THR A 237 -8.24 -11.67 5.05
C THR A 237 -7.93 -10.17 4.96
N VAL A 238 -6.92 -9.70 5.70
CA VAL A 238 -6.51 -8.28 5.67
C VAL A 238 -6.13 -7.84 4.26
N GLN A 239 -5.40 -8.68 3.53
CA GLN A 239 -4.99 -8.37 2.17
C GLN A 239 -6.18 -8.27 1.22
N LYS A 240 -7.20 -9.14 1.37
CA LYS A 240 -8.46 -9.07 0.61
C LYS A 240 -9.22 -7.78 0.91
N ASP A 241 -9.32 -7.40 2.18
CA ASP A 241 -10.01 -6.17 2.58
C ASP A 241 -9.29 -4.93 2.06
N LEU A 242 -7.96 -4.90 2.18
CA LEU A 242 -7.12 -3.83 1.65
C LEU A 242 -7.23 -3.71 0.12
N ASN A 243 -7.22 -4.84 -0.58
CA ASN A 243 -7.41 -4.86 -2.04
C ASN A 243 -8.83 -4.43 -2.43
N THR A 244 -9.84 -4.79 -1.63
CA THR A 244 -11.22 -4.34 -1.83
C THR A 244 -11.33 -2.83 -1.69
N ARG A 245 -10.76 -2.24 -0.63
CA ARG A 245 -10.74 -0.78 -0.43
C ARG A 245 -10.01 -0.07 -1.58
N LYS A 246 -8.87 -0.59 -2.03
CA LYS A 246 -8.14 -0.06 -3.19
C LYS A 246 -8.96 -0.11 -4.47
N ALA A 247 -9.63 -1.23 -4.73
CA ALA A 247 -10.48 -1.38 -5.91
C ALA A 247 -11.65 -0.39 -5.88
N GLN A 248 -12.31 -0.24 -4.73
CA GLN A 248 -13.37 0.75 -4.52
C GLN A 248 -12.89 2.18 -4.77
N GLN A 249 -11.68 2.54 -4.32
CA GLN A 249 -11.10 3.86 -4.57
C GLN A 249 -10.81 4.10 -6.05
N LEU A 250 -10.26 3.11 -6.77
CA LEU A 250 -10.02 3.21 -8.20
C LEU A 250 -11.32 3.39 -8.98
N GLN A 251 -12.37 2.66 -8.59
CA GLN A 251 -13.71 2.79 -9.16
C GLN A 251 -14.30 4.18 -8.87
N ALA A 252 -14.16 4.69 -7.63
CA ALA A 252 -14.60 6.02 -7.26
C ALA A 252 -13.87 7.13 -8.06
N LEU A 253 -12.55 7.00 -8.25
CA LEU A 253 -11.78 7.89 -9.13
C LEU A 253 -12.24 7.78 -10.59
N GLY A 254 -12.54 6.58 -11.07
CA GLY A 254 -13.08 6.35 -12.41
C GLY A 254 -14.42 7.06 -12.61
N ALA A 255 -15.32 6.94 -11.64
CA ALA A 255 -16.62 7.62 -11.63
C ALA A 255 -16.46 9.15 -11.59
N MET A 256 -15.60 9.67 -10.71
CA MET A 256 -15.30 11.09 -10.60
C MET A 256 -14.72 11.64 -11.91
N TYR A 257 -13.76 10.95 -12.51
CA TYR A 257 -13.18 11.37 -13.80
C TYR A 257 -14.23 11.37 -14.92
N LYS A 258 -15.14 10.39 -14.94
CA LYS A 258 -16.19 10.32 -15.96
C LYS A 258 -17.06 11.59 -15.95
N ILE A 259 -17.36 12.12 -14.76
CA ILE A 259 -18.16 13.34 -14.58
C ILE A 259 -17.30 14.58 -14.85
N HIS A 260 -16.11 14.67 -14.25
CA HIS A 260 -15.30 15.90 -14.21
C HIS A 260 -13.99 15.79 -15.01
N HIS A 261 -14.03 15.19 -16.20
CA HIS A 261 -12.85 14.96 -17.05
C HIS A 261 -12.19 16.24 -17.59
N ASP A 262 -12.90 17.35 -17.54
CA ASP A 262 -12.48 18.71 -17.91
C ASP A 262 -11.79 19.47 -16.76
N ARG A 263 -12.02 19.04 -15.51
CA ARG A 263 -11.43 19.60 -14.28
C ARG A 263 -10.32 18.73 -13.69
N LEU A 264 -10.33 17.43 -14.00
CA LEU A 264 -9.35 16.46 -13.53
C LEU A 264 -8.55 15.87 -14.68
N LYS A 265 -7.29 15.51 -14.40
CA LYS A 265 -6.40 14.81 -15.32
C LYS A 265 -5.54 13.78 -14.60
N LYS A 266 -4.90 12.89 -15.36
CA LYS A 266 -3.81 12.07 -14.82
C LYS A 266 -2.62 12.98 -14.46
N PRO A 267 -1.88 12.68 -13.37
CA PRO A 267 -0.58 13.29 -13.13
C PRO A 267 0.26 13.25 -14.41
N LEU A 268 0.91 14.37 -14.74
CA LEU A 268 1.79 14.52 -15.90
C LEU A 268 1.11 14.41 -17.26
N ALA A 269 -0.23 14.34 -17.31
CA ALA A 269 -0.93 14.53 -18.56
C ALA A 269 -0.82 16.00 -19.02
N PRO A 270 -0.83 16.25 -20.35
CA PRO A 270 -0.94 17.60 -20.90
C PRO A 270 -2.08 18.40 -20.26
N GLN A 271 -1.95 19.73 -20.22
CA GLN A 271 -3.02 20.61 -19.70
C GLN A 271 -4.21 20.72 -20.67
N SER A 272 -4.07 20.21 -21.90
CA SER A 272 -5.16 20.20 -22.86
C SER A 272 -6.19 19.11 -22.53
N PRO A 273 -7.50 19.39 -22.72
CA PRO A 273 -8.55 18.38 -22.57
C PRO A 273 -8.26 17.16 -23.45
N ARG A 274 -8.38 15.96 -22.87
CA ARG A 274 -8.17 14.71 -23.61
C ARG A 274 -9.34 14.42 -24.54
N LYS A 275 -9.05 14.07 -25.80
CA LYS A 275 -10.07 13.63 -26.77
C LYS A 275 -10.74 12.30 -26.40
N ASN A 276 -9.98 11.37 -25.82
CA ASN A 276 -10.49 10.05 -25.39
C ASN A 276 -10.65 10.01 -23.87
N THR A 277 -11.78 10.53 -23.39
CA THR A 277 -12.12 10.62 -21.96
C THR A 277 -12.49 9.25 -21.37
N ALA A 278 -13.03 8.33 -22.19
CA ALA A 278 -13.45 6.99 -21.76
C ALA A 278 -12.28 6.07 -21.36
N HIS A 279 -11.08 6.28 -21.94
CA HIS A 279 -9.93 5.42 -21.66
C HIS A 279 -9.47 5.46 -20.20
N ILE A 280 -9.62 6.61 -19.50
CA ILE A 280 -9.13 6.73 -18.12
C ILE A 280 -10.00 5.92 -17.14
N PRO A 281 -11.33 6.08 -17.11
CA PRO A 281 -12.20 5.25 -16.26
C PRO A 281 -12.06 3.76 -16.56
N GLN A 282 -12.07 3.36 -17.84
CA GLN A 282 -11.89 1.96 -18.24
C GLN A 282 -10.58 1.36 -17.72
N GLN A 283 -9.50 2.14 -17.76
CA GLN A 283 -8.22 1.69 -17.22
C GLN A 283 -8.25 1.57 -15.69
N LEU A 284 -8.93 2.48 -14.99
CA LEU A 284 -9.06 2.42 -13.53
C LEU A 284 -9.91 1.21 -13.11
N ASP A 285 -11.01 0.94 -13.82
CA ASP A 285 -11.85 -0.24 -13.59
C ASP A 285 -11.09 -1.55 -13.86
N PHE A 286 -10.36 -1.62 -14.97
CA PHE A 286 -9.50 -2.77 -15.28
C PHE A 286 -8.45 -3.02 -14.18
N VAL A 287 -7.83 -1.96 -13.65
CA VAL A 287 -6.87 -2.09 -12.55
C VAL A 287 -7.59 -2.48 -11.25
N ALA A 288 -8.79 -1.97 -10.97
CA ALA A 288 -9.57 -2.35 -9.81
C ALA A 288 -9.90 -3.85 -9.81
N GLU A 289 -10.37 -4.39 -10.95
CA GLU A 289 -10.59 -5.82 -11.12
C GLU A 289 -9.31 -6.63 -10.93
N HIS A 290 -8.18 -6.12 -11.43
CA HIS A 290 -6.89 -6.79 -11.27
C HIS A 290 -6.47 -6.83 -9.80
N VAL A 291 -6.61 -5.73 -9.06
CA VAL A 291 -6.29 -5.64 -7.63
C VAL A 291 -7.10 -6.63 -6.80
N LEU A 292 -8.39 -6.82 -7.10
CA LEU A 292 -9.24 -7.80 -6.42
C LEU A 292 -8.79 -9.26 -6.62
N ARG A 293 -8.12 -9.56 -7.75
CA ARG A 293 -7.60 -10.91 -8.04
C ARG A 293 -6.25 -11.19 -7.39
N ILE A 294 -5.57 -10.17 -6.85
CA ILE A 294 -4.28 -10.34 -6.18
C ILE A 294 -4.52 -10.87 -4.77
N VAL A 295 -3.96 -12.04 -4.47
CA VAL A 295 -3.93 -12.64 -3.12
C VAL A 295 -2.45 -12.90 -2.82
N ASP A 296 -1.67 -11.88 -2.47
CA ASP A 296 -0.20 -12.03 -2.47
C ASP A 296 0.42 -12.07 -1.08
N ILE A 297 0.93 -13.26 -0.72
CA ILE A 297 2.07 -13.42 0.19
C ILE A 297 3.41 -13.41 -0.60
N GLU A 298 3.41 -13.58 -1.94
CA GLU A 298 4.63 -13.60 -2.75
C GLU A 298 4.52 -12.85 -4.10
N ARG A 299 4.38 -11.52 -4.01
CA ARG A 299 4.40 -10.59 -5.17
C ARG A 299 5.63 -10.70 -6.06
N SER A 300 6.77 -11.16 -5.51
CA SER A 300 8.04 -11.29 -6.26
C SER A 300 7.96 -12.29 -7.42
N LEU A 301 6.98 -13.19 -7.40
CA LEU A 301 6.75 -14.19 -8.44
C LEU A 301 5.70 -13.78 -9.47
N GLN A 302 4.94 -12.71 -9.24
CA GLN A 302 4.03 -12.18 -10.25
C GLN A 302 4.84 -11.54 -11.39
N PRO A 303 4.48 -11.79 -12.67
CA PRO A 303 5.11 -11.09 -13.77
C PRO A 303 4.96 -9.58 -13.50
N ARG A 304 6.09 -8.86 -13.53
CA ARG A 304 6.16 -7.40 -13.33
C ARG A 304 5.47 -6.64 -14.47
N SER A 305 4.25 -7.00 -14.87
CA SER A 305 3.42 -6.12 -15.68
C SER A 305 3.17 -4.89 -14.82
N ARG A 306 3.99 -3.86 -15.05
CA ARG A 306 4.16 -2.60 -14.30
C ARG A 306 2.87 -1.80 -14.06
N GLN A 307 1.72 -2.26 -14.56
CA GLN A 307 0.51 -1.45 -14.74
C GLN A 307 -0.35 -1.31 -13.48
N GLY A 308 -0.35 -2.28 -12.55
CA GLY A 308 -1.08 -2.15 -11.27
C GLY A 308 -0.32 -1.35 -10.21
N ILE A 309 1.01 -1.52 -10.16
CA ILE A 309 1.88 -0.94 -9.13
C ILE A 309 2.01 0.58 -9.30
N SER A 310 1.99 1.09 -10.55
CA SER A 310 2.18 2.52 -10.79
C SER A 310 1.06 3.42 -10.27
N ARG A 311 -0.16 2.89 -10.07
CA ARG A 311 -1.35 3.70 -9.74
C ARG A 311 -1.43 4.14 -8.29
N PHE A 312 -0.81 3.38 -7.40
CA PHE A 312 -0.62 3.74 -5.99
C PHE A 312 0.85 4.06 -5.68
N ARG A 313 1.71 4.19 -6.70
CA ARG A 313 3.14 4.46 -6.50
C ARG A 313 3.38 5.85 -5.92
N TYR A 314 2.48 6.77 -6.20
CA TYR A 314 2.55 8.14 -5.75
C TYR A 314 1.70 8.33 -4.50
N PRO A 315 2.12 9.21 -3.57
CA PRO A 315 1.35 9.53 -2.37
C PRO A 315 0.00 10.20 -2.68
N HIS A 316 -0.23 10.61 -3.92
CA HIS A 316 -1.47 11.23 -4.35
C HIS A 316 -2.35 10.31 -5.20
N ALA A 317 -3.65 10.60 -5.21
CA ALA A 317 -4.63 9.97 -6.07
C ALA A 317 -4.16 9.89 -7.54
N SER A 318 -4.68 8.92 -8.29
CA SER A 318 -4.39 8.76 -9.73
C SER A 318 -4.89 9.91 -10.61
N LEU A 319 -5.50 10.94 -10.01
CA LEU A 319 -6.06 12.13 -10.63
C LEU A 319 -5.59 13.39 -9.89
N VAL A 320 -5.40 14.47 -10.63
CA VAL A 320 -5.04 15.80 -10.13
C VAL A 320 -5.88 16.86 -10.86
N PRO A 321 -6.13 18.02 -10.26
CA PRO A 321 -6.72 19.16 -10.96
C PRO A 321 -5.91 19.60 -12.19
N TYR A 322 -6.58 20.18 -13.19
CA TYR A 322 -5.88 20.99 -14.20
C TYR A 322 -5.34 22.29 -13.58
N ASP A 323 -4.29 22.84 -14.19
CA ASP A 323 -3.70 24.10 -13.72
C ASP A 323 -4.68 25.27 -13.80
N TRP A 324 -5.57 25.28 -14.81
CA TRP A 324 -6.59 26.33 -14.92
C TRP A 324 -7.56 26.29 -13.73
N CYS A 325 -7.89 25.11 -13.20
CA CYS A 325 -8.73 25.00 -12.00
C CYS A 325 -8.00 25.56 -10.78
N LEU A 326 -6.71 25.27 -10.63
CA LEU A 326 -5.90 25.79 -9.54
C LEU A 326 -5.77 27.32 -9.62
N ASN A 327 -5.58 27.87 -10.82
CA ASN A 327 -5.53 29.31 -11.04
C ASN A 327 -6.89 29.97 -10.73
N LEU A 328 -8.01 29.36 -11.17
CA LEU A 328 -9.34 29.86 -10.84
C LEU A 328 -9.57 29.90 -9.32
N TRP A 329 -9.26 28.80 -8.63
CA TRP A 329 -9.36 28.72 -7.18
C TRP A 329 -8.53 29.83 -6.51
N TYR A 330 -7.30 30.03 -6.96
CA TYR A 330 -6.44 31.07 -6.41
C TYR A 330 -6.98 32.48 -6.66
N ASP A 331 -7.35 32.80 -7.89
CA ASP A 331 -7.83 34.12 -8.26
C ASP A 331 -9.10 34.48 -7.45
N VAL A 332 -10.04 33.54 -7.34
CA VAL A 332 -11.26 33.74 -6.54
C VAL A 332 -10.91 33.92 -5.06
N MET A 333 -10.05 33.07 -4.48
CA MET A 333 -9.66 33.19 -3.07
C MET A 333 -8.88 34.47 -2.77
N GLN A 334 -8.09 34.96 -3.73
CA GLN A 334 -7.32 36.19 -3.58
C GLN A 334 -8.23 37.42 -3.65
N SER A 335 -9.19 37.43 -4.56
CA SER A 335 -10.19 38.51 -4.67
C SER A 335 -11.17 38.51 -3.49
N ASN A 336 -11.45 37.34 -2.90
CA ASN A 336 -12.38 37.17 -1.79
C ASN A 336 -11.64 36.79 -0.51
N ARG A 337 -10.70 37.62 -0.06
CA ARG A 337 -9.81 37.28 1.07
C ARG A 337 -10.57 36.99 2.37
N SER A 338 -11.73 37.61 2.62
CA SER A 338 -12.61 37.26 3.75
C SER A 338 -13.06 35.81 3.72
N VAL A 339 -13.46 35.31 2.55
CA VAL A 339 -13.84 33.91 2.34
C VAL A 339 -12.67 32.98 2.64
N LEU A 340 -11.45 33.34 2.22
CA LEU A 340 -10.26 32.56 2.53
C LEU A 340 -9.97 32.54 4.03
N VAL A 341 -10.07 33.68 4.72
CA VAL A 341 -9.88 33.78 6.17
C VAL A 341 -10.92 32.92 6.91
N ALA A 342 -12.19 32.99 6.52
CA ALA A 342 -13.24 32.15 7.10
C ALA A 342 -12.93 30.65 6.94
N ALA A 343 -12.53 30.22 5.73
CA ALA A 343 -12.15 28.84 5.45
C ALA A 343 -10.91 28.40 6.25
N LEU A 344 -9.94 29.29 6.44
CA LEU A 344 -8.72 29.04 7.23
C LEU A 344 -9.02 28.87 8.72
N VAL A 345 -9.86 29.74 9.29
CA VAL A 345 -10.22 29.67 10.71
C VAL A 345 -11.08 28.44 10.97
N GLY A 346 -12.08 28.15 10.13
CA GLY A 346 -12.88 26.93 10.23
C GLY A 346 -12.05 25.65 10.11
N ALA A 347 -11.02 25.65 9.24
CA ALA A 347 -10.10 24.52 9.13
C ALA A 347 -9.19 24.33 10.36
N ARG A 348 -9.02 25.37 11.19
CA ARG A 348 -8.19 25.35 12.41
C ARG A 348 -8.99 24.90 13.63
N THR A 349 -10.16 25.49 13.83
CA THR A 349 -10.99 25.27 15.02
C THR A 349 -11.79 23.96 14.90
N GLY A 350 -12.01 23.47 13.67
CA GLY A 350 -13.02 22.44 13.41
C GLY A 350 -14.45 22.97 13.55
N ASP A 351 -14.58 24.28 13.80
CA ASP A 351 -15.82 25.02 13.96
C ASP A 351 -15.86 26.11 12.88
N VAL A 352 -16.57 25.80 11.80
CA VAL A 352 -16.67 26.67 10.62
C VAL A 352 -17.44 27.96 10.94
N GLU A 353 -18.37 27.93 11.89
CA GLU A 353 -19.17 29.10 12.29
C GLU A 353 -18.30 30.13 13.03
N GLU A 354 -17.45 29.68 13.95
CA GLU A 354 -16.51 30.56 14.68
C GLU A 354 -15.57 31.29 13.71
N GLY A 355 -15.10 30.58 12.67
CA GLY A 355 -14.25 31.17 11.64
C GLY A 355 -14.94 32.13 10.69
N LEU A 356 -16.19 31.86 10.33
CA LEU A 356 -17.00 32.82 9.57
C LEU A 356 -17.28 34.07 10.40
N GLN A 357 -17.60 33.93 11.68
CA GLN A 357 -17.93 35.06 12.53
C GLN A 357 -16.73 36.00 12.73
N GLU A 358 -15.53 35.45 12.97
CA GLU A 358 -14.29 36.24 13.05
C GLU A 358 -13.94 36.92 11.71
N ALA A 359 -14.23 36.27 10.57
CA ALA A 359 -14.02 36.84 9.25
C ALA A 359 -15.04 37.95 8.90
N MET A 360 -16.29 37.79 9.33
CA MET A 360 -17.39 38.75 9.14
C MET A 360 -17.23 40.03 9.98
N GLU A 361 -16.51 39.95 11.11
CA GLU A 361 -16.20 41.13 11.94
C GLU A 361 -15.11 42.04 11.34
N ARG A 362 -14.41 41.58 10.28
CA ARG A 362 -13.44 42.41 9.54
C ARG A 362 -14.14 43.10 8.35
N PRO A 363 -14.08 44.43 8.24
CA PRO A 363 -14.76 45.16 7.16
C PRO A 363 -14.15 44.77 5.80
N THR A 364 -14.97 44.21 4.91
CA THR A 364 -14.58 43.88 3.53
C THR A 364 -15.23 44.78 2.50
N VAL A 365 -14.63 44.80 1.30
CA VAL A 365 -14.86 45.78 0.23
C VAL A 365 -15.91 45.32 -0.79
N ASP A 366 -16.50 44.13 -0.66
CA ASP A 366 -17.64 43.68 -1.47
C ASP A 366 -18.47 42.66 -0.67
N ASP A 367 -19.61 43.09 -0.12
CA ASP A 367 -20.50 42.29 0.74
C ASP A 367 -21.48 41.38 -0.05
N ASP A 368 -21.39 41.35 -1.38
CA ASP A 368 -22.47 40.80 -2.21
C ASP A 368 -22.35 39.29 -2.52
N VAL A 369 -21.20 38.66 -2.30
CA VAL A 369 -21.04 37.22 -2.60
C VAL A 369 -21.46 36.38 -1.41
N LYS A 370 -22.66 35.80 -1.48
CA LYS A 370 -23.14 34.81 -0.51
C LYS A 370 -22.63 33.42 -0.88
N LEU A 371 -21.75 32.87 -0.05
CA LEU A 371 -21.32 31.49 -0.19
C LEU A 371 -22.49 30.53 0.04
N PRO A 372 -22.74 29.57 -0.86
CA PRO A 372 -23.61 28.45 -0.57
C PRO A 372 -23.14 27.68 0.68
N GLU A 373 -24.08 27.15 1.45
CA GLU A 373 -23.80 26.41 2.69
C GLU A 373 -22.92 25.18 2.44
N ASP A 374 -23.18 24.44 1.35
CA ASP A 374 -22.37 23.29 0.97
C ASP A 374 -20.94 23.70 0.60
N ILE A 375 -20.74 24.78 -0.16
CA ILE A 375 -19.41 25.31 -0.49
C ILE A 375 -18.65 25.75 0.76
N THR A 376 -19.35 26.35 1.72
CA THR A 376 -18.77 26.76 3.01
C THR A 376 -18.16 25.57 3.75
N THR A 377 -18.82 24.41 3.74
CA THR A 377 -18.28 23.17 4.33
C THR A 377 -17.13 22.55 3.53
N LEU A 378 -17.12 22.72 2.20
CA LEU A 378 -16.14 22.10 1.30
C LEU A 378 -14.83 22.89 1.19
N LEU A 379 -14.84 24.21 1.40
CA LEU A 379 -13.67 25.07 1.31
C LEU A 379 -12.54 24.69 2.29
N PRO A 380 -12.80 24.47 3.60
CA PRO A 380 -11.80 23.98 4.54
C PRO A 380 -11.14 22.67 4.11
N ILE A 381 -11.96 21.71 3.63
CA ILE A 381 -11.49 20.39 3.18
C ILE A 381 -10.59 20.56 1.95
N THR A 382 -11.03 21.37 0.99
CA THR A 382 -10.28 21.69 -0.23
C THR A 382 -8.93 22.32 0.10
N TYR A 383 -8.94 23.32 0.97
CA TYR A 383 -7.74 24.02 1.39
C TYR A 383 -6.73 23.09 2.08
N GLN A 384 -7.18 22.28 3.05
CA GLN A 384 -6.31 21.31 3.72
C GLN A 384 -5.77 20.25 2.75
N GLY A 385 -6.60 19.82 1.78
CA GLY A 385 -6.21 18.92 0.70
C GLY A 385 -5.09 19.49 -0.17
N LEU A 386 -5.25 20.72 -0.66
CA LEU A 386 -4.23 21.43 -1.44
C LEU A 386 -2.95 21.64 -0.64
N LYS A 387 -3.07 22.03 0.63
CA LYS A 387 -1.92 22.17 1.54
C LYS A 387 -1.17 20.85 1.68
N ARG A 388 -1.85 19.73 1.93
CA ARG A 388 -1.20 18.42 2.04
C ARG A 388 -0.55 18.01 0.71
N PHE A 389 -1.28 18.16 -0.40
CA PHE A 389 -0.83 17.74 -1.73
C PHE A 389 0.44 18.48 -2.16
N PHE A 390 0.55 19.79 -1.90
CA PHE A 390 1.67 20.60 -2.37
C PHE A 390 2.78 20.82 -1.32
N TYR A 391 2.53 20.61 -0.02
CA TYR A 391 3.48 21.00 1.03
C TYR A 391 3.95 19.87 1.96
N SER A 392 3.36 18.66 1.93
CA SER A 392 3.56 17.70 3.04
C SER A 392 4.95 17.07 3.18
N ASN A 393 5.86 17.14 2.20
CA ASN A 393 7.08 16.34 2.27
C ASN A 393 8.35 17.04 2.77
N LYS A 394 8.41 18.38 2.72
CA LYS A 394 9.65 19.10 3.02
C LYS A 394 9.67 19.78 4.39
N PHE A 395 8.53 20.29 4.87
CA PHE A 395 8.51 21.11 6.10
C PHE A 395 8.30 20.31 7.39
N GLU A 396 7.64 19.15 7.32
CA GLU A 396 7.43 18.31 8.51
C GLU A 396 8.72 17.58 8.94
N LYS A 397 9.60 17.22 8.00
CA LYS A 397 10.86 16.52 8.31
C LYS A 397 11.91 17.38 9.00
N ASP A 398 11.93 18.68 8.70
CA ASP A 398 12.96 19.58 9.23
C ASP A 398 12.59 20.13 10.63
N GLY A 399 11.45 19.74 11.21
CA GLY A 399 10.98 20.22 12.52
C GLY A 399 10.66 21.73 12.56
N ASN A 400 10.89 22.45 11.46
CA ASN A 400 10.62 23.86 11.28
C ASN A 400 9.25 24.03 10.62
N LEU A 401 8.19 23.67 11.36
CA LEU A 401 6.87 24.19 11.07
C LEU A 401 6.95 25.72 11.17
N PRO A 402 6.68 26.46 10.09
CA PRO A 402 6.76 27.92 10.13
C PRO A 402 5.79 28.48 11.17
N GLN A 403 6.19 29.54 11.88
CA GLN A 403 5.26 30.34 12.67
C GLN A 403 4.10 30.86 11.78
N GLU A 404 2.88 30.85 12.35
CA GLU A 404 1.58 31.05 11.66
C GLU A 404 1.51 32.38 10.89
N ASP A 405 2.13 33.45 11.38
CA ASP A 405 2.17 34.76 10.69
C ASP A 405 2.95 34.71 9.37
N SER A 406 3.80 33.69 9.16
CA SER A 406 4.45 33.44 7.88
C SER A 406 3.66 32.49 6.97
N MET A 407 2.54 31.91 7.43
CA MET A 407 1.77 30.94 6.64
C MET A 407 0.89 31.62 5.59
N GLU A 408 0.36 32.81 5.87
CA GLU A 408 -0.34 33.64 4.87
C GLU A 408 0.65 34.17 3.82
N ASP A 409 1.84 34.61 4.24
CA ASP A 409 2.92 34.99 3.32
C ASP A 409 3.53 33.80 2.58
N LYS A 410 3.48 32.59 3.15
CA LYS A 410 3.90 31.35 2.48
C LYS A 410 2.82 30.80 1.57
N LEU A 411 1.53 30.98 1.86
CA LEU A 411 0.44 30.79 0.88
C LEU A 411 0.57 31.83 -0.22
N ARG A 412 0.90 33.08 0.09
CA ARG A 412 1.19 34.09 -0.92
C ARG A 412 2.40 33.67 -1.75
N VAL A 413 3.49 33.24 -1.13
CA VAL A 413 4.74 32.81 -1.79
C VAL A 413 4.57 31.48 -2.51
N ALA A 414 3.77 30.57 -2.01
CA ALA A 414 3.65 29.23 -2.56
C ALA A 414 2.37 29.01 -3.35
N VAL A 415 1.40 29.92 -3.29
CA VAL A 415 0.41 30.10 -4.35
C VAL A 415 0.93 31.03 -5.45
N SER A 416 1.84 31.96 -5.16
CA SER A 416 2.69 32.57 -6.19
C SER A 416 3.83 31.66 -6.67
N LYS A 417 4.15 30.53 -6.02
CA LYS A 417 5.02 29.46 -6.54
C LYS A 417 4.26 28.24 -7.05
N LEU A 418 2.99 28.05 -6.69
CA LEU A 418 2.02 27.32 -7.51
C LEU A 418 1.89 28.16 -8.78
N PRO A 419 2.00 27.51 -9.94
CA PRO A 419 2.96 27.86 -10.98
C PRO A 419 3.01 29.36 -11.35
N ARG A 420 3.83 30.14 -10.60
CA ARG A 420 4.73 31.18 -11.16
C ARG A 420 6.20 30.79 -11.05
N VAL A 421 6.53 29.49 -11.16
CA VAL A 421 7.92 29.02 -11.41
C VAL A 421 8.33 29.25 -12.88
N MET A 422 7.71 30.20 -13.57
CA MET A 422 8.13 30.67 -14.88
C MET A 422 7.84 32.17 -14.99
N VAL A 423 8.54 32.99 -14.22
CA VAL A 423 8.78 34.41 -14.56
C VAL A 423 10.18 34.83 -14.09
N ASP A 424 11.19 33.98 -14.30
CA ASP A 424 12.57 34.44 -14.39
C ASP A 424 13.16 33.91 -15.72
N PRO A 425 13.29 34.76 -16.76
CA PRO A 425 13.81 34.33 -18.05
C PRO A 425 15.26 33.82 -17.99
N ASP A 426 15.98 34.04 -16.88
CA ASP A 426 17.36 33.57 -16.70
C ASP A 426 17.49 32.25 -15.93
N GLN A 427 16.40 31.69 -15.37
CA GLN A 427 16.40 30.36 -14.73
C GLN A 427 15.47 29.37 -15.45
N ASN A 428 15.98 28.88 -16.57
CA ASN A 428 15.33 27.91 -17.43
C ASN A 428 15.36 26.49 -16.81
N LEU A 429 14.38 26.14 -15.98
CA LEU A 429 14.17 24.76 -15.53
C LEU A 429 12.68 24.40 -15.64
N GLY A 430 12.37 23.40 -16.47
CA GLY A 430 11.06 22.76 -16.57
C GLY A 430 10.65 22.06 -15.27
N ILE A 431 10.11 22.83 -14.32
CA ILE A 431 9.91 22.44 -12.91
C ILE A 431 8.47 22.00 -12.57
N SER A 432 7.48 22.19 -13.45
CA SER A 432 6.06 21.92 -13.11
C SER A 432 5.77 20.44 -12.74
N ALA A 433 6.60 19.50 -13.17
CA ALA A 433 6.48 18.07 -12.87
C ALA A 433 7.72 17.49 -12.17
N LYS A 434 8.92 17.98 -12.53
CA LYS A 434 10.19 17.39 -12.07
C LYS A 434 10.42 17.48 -10.57
N PHE A 435 9.85 18.44 -9.84
CA PHE A 435 10.11 18.59 -8.40
C PHE A 435 9.31 17.60 -7.53
N VAL A 436 8.04 17.36 -7.85
CA VAL A 436 7.26 16.27 -7.21
C VAL A 436 7.84 14.92 -7.63
N ILE A 437 8.32 14.80 -8.88
CA ILE A 437 8.87 13.57 -9.45
C ILE A 437 10.28 13.26 -8.93
N HIS A 438 11.26 14.15 -8.87
CA HIS A 438 12.63 13.77 -8.50
C HIS A 438 12.73 13.25 -7.07
N GLU A 439 11.85 13.68 -6.17
CA GLU A 439 11.81 13.20 -4.79
C GLU A 439 10.92 11.96 -4.63
N THR A 440 9.80 11.84 -5.36
CA THR A 440 9.04 10.57 -5.44
C THR A 440 9.77 9.50 -6.23
N GLU A 441 10.60 9.86 -7.21
CA GLU A 441 11.53 9.00 -7.91
C GLU A 441 12.78 8.75 -7.07
N ALA A 442 13.35 9.68 -6.31
CA ALA A 442 14.41 9.34 -5.35
C ALA A 442 13.91 8.36 -4.27
N LEU A 443 12.67 8.56 -3.78
CA LEU A 443 11.96 7.60 -2.93
C LEU A 443 11.64 6.29 -3.67
N ALA A 444 11.30 6.32 -4.96
CA ALA A 444 10.88 5.15 -5.73
C ALA A 444 11.97 4.46 -6.58
N ILE A 445 13.17 5.04 -6.66
CA ILE A 445 14.39 4.53 -7.32
C ILE A 445 15.29 3.92 -6.23
N GLY A 446 15.26 4.44 -5.00
CA GLY A 446 15.84 3.77 -3.82
C GLY A 446 14.97 2.65 -3.25
N ALA A 447 13.66 2.66 -3.50
CA ALA A 447 12.73 1.67 -2.97
C ALA A 447 12.28 0.64 -4.00
N ASN A 448 12.90 -0.54 -3.93
CA ASN A 448 12.20 -1.81 -4.15
C ASN A 448 11.01 -2.02 -3.15
N LYS A 449 10.60 -0.98 -2.39
CA LYS A 449 9.53 -0.97 -1.37
C LYS A 449 8.24 -0.26 -1.83
N THR A 450 8.11 0.09 -3.11
CA THR A 450 6.89 0.74 -3.66
C THR A 450 5.67 -0.19 -3.71
N ASP A 451 5.83 -1.47 -3.38
CA ASP A 451 4.82 -2.50 -3.57
C ASP A 451 3.70 -2.55 -2.51
N TYR A 452 3.73 -1.67 -1.50
CA TYR A 452 2.74 -1.67 -0.41
C TYR A 452 2.29 -0.26 -0.02
N MET A 453 2.02 0.59 -1.00
CA MET A 453 1.27 1.81 -0.68
C MET A 453 -0.16 1.43 -0.26
N PRO A 454 -0.67 1.97 0.86
CA PRO A 454 -2.04 1.73 1.30
C PRO A 454 -3.06 2.24 0.28
N PRO A 455 -4.35 1.89 0.43
CA PRO A 455 -5.39 2.76 -0.13
C PRO A 455 -5.14 4.20 0.33
N PHE A 456 -5.50 5.16 -0.52
CA PHE A 456 -5.48 6.58 -0.17
C PHE A 456 -6.28 6.79 1.13
N GLU A 457 -5.93 7.78 1.94
CA GLU A 457 -6.78 8.08 3.09
C GLU A 457 -8.18 8.51 2.59
N PRO A 458 -9.28 8.19 3.29
CA PRO A 458 -10.61 8.67 2.89
C PRO A 458 -10.63 10.20 2.64
N ARG A 459 -9.87 10.95 3.45
CA ARG A 459 -9.66 12.40 3.32
C ARG A 459 -9.03 12.81 1.99
N GLU A 460 -8.18 11.97 1.40
CA GLU A 460 -7.55 12.24 0.09
C GLU A 460 -8.56 12.18 -1.05
N MET A 461 -9.55 11.29 -0.95
CA MET A 461 -10.66 11.24 -1.91
C MET A 461 -11.65 12.39 -1.68
N GLU A 462 -11.90 12.71 -0.40
CA GLU A 462 -12.81 13.75 0.03
C GLU A 462 -12.39 15.14 -0.46
N TRP A 463 -11.12 15.53 -0.29
CA TRP A 463 -10.68 16.86 -0.74
C TRP A 463 -10.71 17.01 -2.25
N LEU A 464 -10.44 15.94 -3.02
CA LEU A 464 -10.48 16.03 -4.48
C LEU A 464 -11.92 16.25 -4.96
N MET A 465 -12.89 15.59 -4.33
CA MET A 465 -14.31 15.82 -4.57
C MET A 465 -14.73 17.24 -4.15
N ALA A 466 -14.31 17.68 -2.96
CA ALA A 466 -14.58 19.02 -2.46
C ALA A 466 -14.01 20.09 -3.39
N PHE A 467 -12.77 19.92 -3.84
CA PHE A 467 -12.10 20.82 -4.77
C PHE A 467 -12.90 20.95 -6.06
N VAL A 468 -13.30 19.84 -6.67
CA VAL A 468 -14.05 19.86 -7.92
C VAL A 468 -15.38 20.58 -7.78
N LYS A 469 -16.13 20.34 -6.68
CA LYS A 469 -17.37 21.05 -6.39
C LYS A 469 -17.17 22.55 -6.18
N CYS A 470 -16.11 22.94 -5.47
CA CYS A 470 -15.74 24.35 -5.33
C CYS A 470 -15.44 24.98 -6.70
N ILE A 471 -14.76 24.27 -7.60
CA ILE A 471 -14.50 24.76 -8.96
C ILE A 471 -15.78 24.90 -9.77
N GLU A 472 -16.70 23.95 -9.68
CA GLU A 472 -18.01 24.03 -10.35
C GLU A 472 -18.77 25.28 -9.92
N TRP A 473 -18.87 25.52 -8.62
CA TRP A 473 -19.47 26.75 -8.09
C TRP A 473 -18.72 28.01 -8.57
N MET A 474 -17.39 28.01 -8.54
CA MET A 474 -16.60 29.17 -8.97
C MET A 474 -16.78 29.49 -10.46
N GLU A 475 -17.00 28.48 -11.29
CA GLU A 475 -17.27 28.68 -12.72
C GLU A 475 -18.64 29.33 -12.96
N GLU A 476 -19.63 29.00 -12.12
CA GLU A 476 -20.97 29.57 -12.18
C GLU A 476 -21.00 31.00 -11.63
N GLU A 477 -20.39 31.21 -10.46
CA GLU A 477 -20.42 32.50 -9.75
C GLU A 477 -19.42 33.52 -10.31
N PHE A 478 -18.25 33.07 -10.78
CA PHE A 478 -17.18 33.93 -11.31
C PHE A 478 -16.81 33.56 -12.76
N PRO A 479 -17.76 33.66 -13.71
CA PRO A 479 -17.56 33.19 -15.09
C PRO A 479 -16.41 33.91 -15.79
N GLU A 480 -16.20 35.20 -15.49
CA GLU A 480 -15.06 35.95 -16.05
C GLU A 480 -13.71 35.45 -15.53
N ALA A 481 -13.61 35.14 -14.24
CA ALA A 481 -12.39 34.59 -13.65
C ALA A 481 -12.11 33.19 -14.23
N ALA A 482 -13.14 32.35 -14.36
CA ALA A 482 -13.03 31.04 -14.99
C ALA A 482 -12.56 31.14 -16.44
N GLN A 483 -13.13 32.07 -17.21
CA GLN A 483 -12.73 32.31 -18.60
C GLN A 483 -11.27 32.78 -18.69
N ARG A 484 -10.85 33.73 -17.84
CA ARG A 484 -9.45 34.19 -17.78
C ARG A 484 -8.50 33.05 -17.42
N ALA A 485 -8.85 32.22 -16.44
CA ALA A 485 -8.02 31.08 -16.02
C ALA A 485 -7.86 30.05 -17.16
N LYS A 486 -8.94 29.74 -17.89
CA LYS A 486 -8.93 28.86 -19.06
C LYS A 486 -8.10 29.45 -20.22
N GLN A 487 -8.29 30.73 -20.53
CA GLN A 487 -7.52 31.43 -21.58
C GLN A 487 -6.03 31.50 -21.25
N SER A 488 -5.69 31.79 -19.99
CA SER A 488 -4.31 31.80 -19.51
C SER A 488 -3.64 30.43 -19.69
N ALA A 489 -4.34 29.35 -19.35
CA ALA A 489 -3.85 27.99 -19.55
C ALA A 489 -3.73 27.60 -21.04
N ALA A 490 -4.68 28.02 -21.87
CA ALA A 490 -4.63 27.81 -23.32
C ALA A 490 -3.43 28.53 -23.96
N LYS A 491 -3.23 29.80 -23.61
CA LYS A 491 -2.10 30.60 -24.08
C LYS A 491 -0.76 29.96 -23.70
N ARG A 492 -0.62 29.46 -22.46
CA ARG A 492 0.59 28.74 -22.04
C ARG A 492 0.88 27.50 -22.89
N LEU A 493 -0.16 26.77 -23.30
CA LEU A 493 0.01 25.61 -24.18
C LEU A 493 0.46 26.01 -25.59
N GLU A 494 -0.03 27.14 -26.09
CA GLU A 494 0.42 27.71 -27.37
C GLU A 494 1.89 28.15 -27.28
N ASP A 495 2.26 28.85 -26.20
CA ASP A 495 3.63 29.29 -25.93
C ASP A 495 4.59 28.08 -25.78
N GLU A 496 4.17 27.02 -25.06
CA GLU A 496 4.94 25.77 -24.92
C GLU A 496 5.11 25.05 -26.26
N ALA A 497 4.06 25.01 -27.09
CA ALA A 497 4.13 24.38 -28.42
C ALA A 497 5.08 25.15 -29.35
N HIS A 498 5.03 26.49 -29.33
CA HIS A 498 5.95 27.34 -30.08
C HIS A 498 7.40 27.12 -29.64
N LEU A 499 7.66 27.06 -28.33
CA LEU A 499 9.00 26.76 -27.80
C LEU A 499 9.50 25.37 -28.21
N GLN A 500 8.62 24.35 -28.24
CA GLN A 500 8.99 23.02 -28.71
C GLN A 500 9.31 22.98 -30.20
N GLU A 501 8.58 23.73 -31.03
CA GLU A 501 8.84 23.87 -32.47
C GLU A 501 10.17 24.61 -32.71
N GLU A 502 10.43 25.68 -31.95
CA GLU A 502 11.69 26.41 -32.00
C GLU A 502 12.87 25.51 -31.61
N LEU A 503 12.76 24.75 -30.51
CA LEU A 503 13.78 23.78 -30.10
C LEU A 503 14.01 22.69 -31.14
N ALA A 504 12.95 22.13 -31.74
CA ALA A 504 13.07 21.12 -32.79
C ALA A 504 13.73 21.68 -34.06
N SER A 505 13.47 22.95 -34.40
CA SER A 505 14.14 23.64 -35.51
C SER A 505 15.64 23.85 -35.24
N MET A 506 16.00 24.10 -33.97
CA MET A 506 17.39 24.26 -33.53
C MET A 506 18.15 22.93 -33.52
N GLU A 507 17.51 21.79 -33.24
CA GLU A 507 18.11 20.45 -33.20
C GLU A 507 18.74 19.99 -34.53
N GLY A 508 18.39 20.63 -35.65
CA GLY A 508 19.09 20.47 -36.94
C GLY A 508 20.45 21.16 -37.02
N THR A 509 20.80 22.02 -36.06
CA THR A 509 22.07 22.78 -36.03
C THR A 509 22.95 22.32 -34.85
N ALA A 510 24.27 22.24 -35.05
CA ALA A 510 25.23 21.74 -34.06
C ALA A 510 25.14 22.40 -32.67
N ARG A 511 24.53 23.59 -32.59
CA ARG A 511 24.31 24.38 -31.38
C ARG A 511 23.30 23.77 -30.40
N ALA A 512 22.31 23.01 -30.89
CA ALA A 512 21.34 22.35 -30.02
C ALA A 512 21.93 21.19 -29.21
N ARG A 513 22.96 20.51 -29.74
CA ARG A 513 23.68 19.48 -28.96
C ARG A 513 24.45 20.07 -27.78
N GLU A 514 24.89 21.32 -27.86
CA GLU A 514 25.55 22.01 -26.74
C GLU A 514 24.55 22.53 -25.71
N ILE A 515 23.39 23.04 -26.13
CA ILE A 515 22.33 23.50 -25.22
C ILE A 515 21.72 22.31 -24.47
N VAL A 516 21.43 21.18 -25.15
CA VAL A 516 20.96 19.97 -24.49
C VAL A 516 22.04 19.35 -23.57
N LYS A 517 23.33 19.42 -23.94
CA LYS A 517 24.43 19.02 -23.03
C LYS A 517 24.54 19.91 -21.79
N ALA A 518 24.37 21.22 -21.94
CA ALA A 518 24.40 22.16 -20.82
C ALA A 518 23.19 21.98 -19.89
N SER A 519 22.01 21.65 -20.44
CA SER A 519 20.80 21.33 -19.66
C SER A 519 20.76 19.91 -19.06
N CYS A 520 21.74 19.04 -19.38
CA CYS A 520 21.90 17.72 -18.75
C CYS A 520 23.07 17.65 -17.76
N LEU A 521 23.90 18.70 -17.66
CA LEU A 521 25.04 18.79 -16.74
C LEU A 521 24.81 19.81 -15.60
N MET A 522 23.63 20.43 -15.55
CA MET A 522 23.08 21.20 -14.42
C MET A 522 21.77 20.56 -13.98
#